data_AF-A0A7K5FZR9-F1
#
_entry.id   AF-A0A7K5FZR9-F1
#
_cell.length_a   1.000
_cell.length_b   1.000
_cell.length_c   1.000
_cell.angle_alpha   90.00
_cell.angle_beta   90.00
_cell.angle_gamma   90.00
#
_symmetry.space_group_name_H-M   'P 1'
#
loop_
_entity.id
_entity.type
_entity.pdbx_description
1 polymer ?
#
loop_
_entity_poly.entity_id
_entity_poly.type
_entity_poly.pdbx_seq_one_letter_code
_entity_poly.pdbx_strand_id
1 'polypeptide(L)'
;FTEMPTQNFVESSFWNFDALFQPQQHPARDQHDTFFLQDPAEAPELPPGYTTKVKKVHSQGGYGSQGYKYEWRLEEARRNLLRTHTTAASARMLYRLAQQERFSPVKYFSIDRVFRNESLDATHLAEFHQVEGVVADRGLTLGHLMGILRQFFTKLGITQLRFKPAYNPYTEPSMEVFSYHEGLKKWVEVGNSGIFRP
;
A
#
# COMPACT_ATOMS: atom_id res chain seq x y z
N PHE A 1 12.10 -13.76 3.39
CA PHE A 1 11.31 -12.56 3.70
C PHE A 1 11.37 -12.38 5.20
N THR A 2 11.58 -11.15 5.67
CA THR A 2 11.64 -10.79 7.09
C THR A 2 10.33 -10.14 7.49
N GLU A 3 9.77 -10.51 8.63
CA GLU A 3 8.48 -9.99 9.07
C GLU A 3 8.60 -8.51 9.49
N MET A 4 7.65 -7.69 9.05
CA MET A 4 7.54 -6.28 9.44
C MET A 4 6.77 -6.16 10.75
N PRO A 5 7.15 -5.25 11.65
CA PRO A 5 6.32 -4.91 12.79
C PRO A 5 5.09 -4.12 12.32
N THR A 6 3.90 -4.61 12.64
CA THR A 6 2.62 -3.99 12.25
C THR A 6 1.73 -3.63 13.44
N GLN A 7 2.29 -3.60 14.66
CA GLN A 7 1.62 -3.40 15.96
C GLN A 7 1.05 -1.97 16.14
N ASN A 8 0.29 -1.48 15.17
CA ASN A 8 -0.38 -0.20 15.16
C ASN A 8 -1.65 -0.27 14.30
N PHE A 9 -2.81 -0.37 14.94
CA PHE A 9 -4.10 -0.27 14.24
C PHE A 9 -4.42 1.18 13.86
N VAL A 10 -4.02 2.12 14.71
CA VAL A 10 -4.10 3.55 14.40
C VAL A 10 -2.93 3.94 13.51
N GLU A 11 -3.24 4.63 12.42
CA GLU A 11 -2.27 5.18 11.50
C GLU A 11 -2.64 6.62 11.15
N SER A 12 -1.63 7.47 10.94
CA SER A 12 -1.88 8.81 10.41
C SER A 12 -2.25 8.72 8.93
N SER A 13 -3.13 9.59 8.45
CA SER A 13 -3.45 9.71 7.01
C SER A 13 -2.21 9.93 6.16
N PHE A 14 -1.18 10.59 6.71
CA PHE A 14 0.13 10.71 6.08
C PHE A 14 0.74 9.36 5.69
N TRP A 15 0.91 8.45 6.65
CA TRP A 15 1.52 7.14 6.40
C TRP A 15 0.59 6.19 5.65
N ASN A 16 -0.72 6.29 5.88
CA ASN A 16 -1.69 5.44 5.22
C ASN A 16 -1.94 5.83 3.77
N PHE A 17 -1.79 7.12 3.39
CA PHE A 17 -2.12 7.59 2.05
C PHE A 17 -1.03 8.45 1.42
N ASP A 18 -0.66 9.57 2.07
CA ASP A 18 0.18 10.59 1.43
C ASP A 18 1.61 10.09 1.12
N ALA A 19 2.21 9.32 2.03
CA ALA A 19 3.53 8.72 1.87
C ALA A 19 3.59 7.69 0.73
N LEU A 20 2.44 7.11 0.37
CA LEU A 20 2.27 6.21 -0.77
C LEU A 20 1.94 6.96 -2.06
N PHE A 21 1.98 8.29 -2.07
CA PHE A 21 1.59 9.10 -3.22
C PHE A 21 0.11 8.96 -3.61
N GLN A 22 -0.78 8.59 -2.67
CA GLN A 22 -2.22 8.61 -2.90
C GLN A 22 -2.77 10.03 -2.64
N PRO A 23 -3.46 10.66 -3.61
CA PRO A 23 -3.88 12.07 -3.50
C PRO A 23 -4.95 12.29 -2.40
N GLN A 24 -5.02 13.50 -1.83
CA GLN A 24 -5.95 13.81 -0.74
C GLN A 24 -7.44 13.78 -1.16
N GLN A 25 -7.72 14.04 -2.43
CA GLN A 25 -9.04 13.97 -3.03
C GLN A 25 -9.45 12.55 -3.48
N HIS A 26 -8.66 11.52 -3.17
CA HIS A 26 -8.97 10.15 -3.57
C HIS A 26 -10.20 9.62 -2.81
N PRO A 27 -11.21 9.00 -3.48
CA PRO A 27 -12.43 8.50 -2.84
C PRO A 27 -12.20 7.61 -1.63
N ALA A 28 -11.21 6.71 -1.68
CA ALA A 28 -10.85 5.87 -0.54
C ALA A 28 -10.47 6.62 0.76
N ARG A 29 -10.28 7.95 0.72
CA ARG A 29 -10.04 8.80 1.90
C ARG A 29 -11.32 9.43 2.46
N ASP A 30 -12.47 9.15 1.84
CA ASP A 30 -13.77 9.62 2.31
C ASP A 30 -14.16 8.90 3.62
N GLN A 31 -14.96 9.56 4.45
CA GLN A 31 -15.54 8.97 5.66
C GLN A 31 -16.41 7.75 5.35
N HIS A 32 -16.97 7.69 4.14
CA HIS A 32 -17.70 6.51 3.67
C HIS A 32 -16.84 5.27 3.46
N ASP A 33 -15.51 5.41 3.27
CA ASP A 33 -14.61 4.26 3.01
C ASP A 33 -13.62 4.02 4.16
N THR A 34 -13.34 5.06 4.97
CA THR A 34 -12.30 5.04 6.01
C THR A 34 -12.85 5.39 7.39
N PHE A 35 -12.50 4.57 8.39
CA PHE A 35 -12.75 4.88 9.81
C PHE A 35 -11.73 5.90 10.33
N PHE A 36 -12.12 7.18 10.38
CA PHE A 36 -11.35 8.23 11.05
C PHE A 36 -11.56 8.20 12.55
N LEU A 37 -10.53 8.55 13.32
CA LEU A 37 -10.64 8.64 14.78
C LEU A 37 -11.22 9.97 15.23
N GLN A 38 -12.06 9.91 16.27
CA GLN A 38 -12.46 11.08 17.04
C GLN A 38 -11.46 11.40 18.15
N ASP A 39 -10.85 10.38 18.77
CA ASP A 39 -9.80 10.54 19.79
C ASP A 39 -8.83 9.33 19.74
N PRO A 40 -7.50 9.55 19.57
CA PRO A 40 -6.86 10.81 19.20
C PRO A 40 -7.14 11.17 17.74
N ALA A 41 -7.77 12.31 17.47
CA ALA A 41 -8.12 12.73 16.10
C ALA A 41 -6.91 13.05 15.21
N GLU A 42 -5.82 13.56 15.79
CA GLU A 42 -4.63 13.99 15.06
C GLU A 42 -3.37 13.27 15.53
N ALA A 43 -2.48 12.99 14.59
CA ALA A 43 -1.14 12.52 14.86
C ALA A 43 -0.32 13.63 15.55
N PRO A 44 0.41 13.30 16.64
CA PRO A 44 1.19 14.28 17.38
C PRO A 44 2.35 14.83 16.55
N GLU A 45 3.02 13.99 15.76
CA GLU A 45 4.17 14.37 14.95
C GLU A 45 4.21 13.61 13.61
N LEU A 46 4.62 14.31 12.55
CA LEU A 46 4.95 13.76 11.24
C LEU A 46 6.42 14.07 10.94
N PRO A 47 7.17 13.21 10.22
CA PRO A 47 8.59 13.41 9.95
C PRO A 47 8.85 14.69 9.12
N PRO A 48 9.30 15.81 9.70
CA PRO A 48 9.14 17.13 9.09
C PRO A 48 9.79 17.24 7.70
N GLY A 49 11.04 16.78 7.59
CA GLY A 49 11.79 16.82 6.34
C GLY A 49 11.21 15.90 5.25
N TYR A 50 10.57 14.80 5.61
CA TYR A 50 9.90 13.92 4.66
C TYR A 50 8.53 14.48 4.27
N THR A 51 7.76 14.98 5.24
CA THR A 51 6.46 15.64 5.01
C THR A 51 6.58 16.82 4.05
N THR A 52 7.63 17.66 4.17
CA THR A 52 7.87 18.76 3.21
C THR A 52 8.13 18.23 1.78
N LYS A 53 8.90 17.14 1.64
CA LYS A 53 9.15 16.52 0.33
C LYS A 53 7.87 15.95 -0.27
N VAL A 54 7.08 15.21 0.51
CA VAL A 54 5.78 14.67 0.10
C VAL A 54 4.84 15.80 -0.34
N LYS A 55 4.68 16.85 0.48
CA LYS A 55 3.88 18.04 0.12
C LYS A 55 4.30 18.62 -1.24
N LYS A 56 5.60 18.81 -1.44
CA LYS A 56 6.14 19.37 -2.69
C LYS A 56 5.80 18.48 -3.89
N VAL A 57 6.09 17.17 -3.82
CA VAL A 57 5.88 16.25 -4.94
C VAL A 57 4.40 16.07 -5.26
N HIS A 58 3.53 15.99 -4.25
CA HIS A 58 2.09 15.93 -4.44
C HIS A 58 1.55 17.16 -5.17
N SER A 59 1.97 18.35 -4.76
CA SER A 59 1.42 19.60 -5.29
C SER A 59 2.09 20.08 -6.58
N GLN A 60 3.41 20.18 -6.59
CA GLN A 60 4.20 20.82 -7.65
C GLN A 60 4.96 19.83 -8.54
N GLY A 61 5.01 18.56 -8.14
CA GLY A 61 5.84 17.54 -8.78
C GLY A 61 7.29 17.54 -8.31
N GLY A 62 8.09 16.70 -8.96
CA GLY A 62 9.46 16.37 -8.58
C GLY A 62 9.84 14.97 -9.04
N TYR A 63 11.13 14.64 -9.00
CA TYR A 63 11.64 13.30 -9.37
C TYR A 63 11.19 12.80 -10.77
N GLY A 64 10.98 13.72 -11.71
CA GLY A 64 10.47 13.43 -13.06
C GLY A 64 8.95 13.41 -13.19
N SER A 65 8.19 13.48 -12.09
CA SER A 65 6.73 13.59 -12.07
C SER A 65 6.27 15.05 -12.07
N GLN A 66 5.09 15.30 -12.65
CA GLN A 66 4.41 16.61 -12.61
C GLN A 66 3.57 16.83 -11.33
N GLY A 67 3.54 15.84 -10.44
CA GLY A 67 2.65 15.84 -9.27
C GLY A 67 1.17 15.74 -9.66
N TYR A 68 0.30 15.98 -8.69
CA TYR A 68 -1.16 16.00 -8.88
C TYR A 68 -1.73 17.40 -9.09
N LYS A 69 -0.90 18.46 -9.00
CA LYS A 69 -1.29 19.85 -9.29
C LYS A 69 -2.47 20.35 -8.45
N TYR A 70 -2.46 20.04 -7.16
CA TYR A 70 -3.43 20.53 -6.16
C TYR A 70 -2.73 21.09 -4.92
N GLU A 71 -3.48 21.79 -4.08
CA GLU A 71 -2.98 22.26 -2.78
C GLU A 71 -3.00 21.12 -1.76
N TRP A 72 -1.83 20.61 -1.39
CA TRP A 72 -1.69 19.59 -0.34
C TRP A 72 -1.80 20.23 1.04
N ARG A 73 -2.73 19.73 1.86
CA ARG A 73 -3.07 20.26 3.18
C ARG A 73 -2.49 19.41 4.30
N LEU A 74 -1.77 20.05 5.23
CA LEU A 74 -1.13 19.35 6.35
C LEU A 74 -2.15 18.78 7.34
N GLU A 75 -3.26 19.50 7.57
CA GLU A 75 -4.35 19.06 8.44
C GLU A 75 -4.91 17.70 8.03
N GLU A 76 -5.15 17.48 6.74
CA GLU A 76 -5.64 16.19 6.22
C GLU A 76 -4.64 15.04 6.44
N ALA A 77 -3.34 15.33 6.38
CA ALA A 77 -2.30 14.34 6.61
C ALA A 77 -2.16 13.95 8.10
N ARG A 78 -2.52 14.87 9.01
CA ARG A 78 -2.46 14.62 10.45
C ARG A 78 -3.63 13.80 10.97
N ARG A 79 -4.77 13.77 10.29
CA ARG A 79 -5.95 13.00 10.73
C ARG A 79 -5.60 11.53 10.94
N ASN A 80 -5.86 11.01 12.13
CA ASN A 80 -5.70 9.59 12.44
C ASN A 80 -6.91 8.79 11.94
N LEU A 81 -6.62 7.56 11.56
CA LEU A 81 -7.59 6.58 11.08
C LEU A 81 -7.22 5.19 11.59
N LEU A 82 -8.15 4.25 11.45
CA LEU A 82 -7.81 2.83 11.50
C LEU A 82 -7.22 2.42 10.15
N ARG A 83 -6.03 1.83 10.18
CA ARG A 83 -5.24 1.48 8.99
C ARG A 83 -6.08 0.68 7.98
N THR A 84 -6.16 1.17 6.74
CA THR A 84 -7.02 0.57 5.70
C THR A 84 -6.35 -0.52 4.88
N HIS A 85 -5.02 -0.61 4.94
CA HIS A 85 -4.20 -1.61 4.29
C HIS A 85 -2.80 -1.70 4.92
N THR A 86 -2.16 -2.87 4.89
CA THR A 86 -0.81 -3.08 5.47
C THR A 86 0.30 -2.36 4.70
N THR A 87 0.02 -1.79 3.53
CA THR A 87 0.95 -0.97 2.73
C THR A 87 1.48 0.25 3.48
N ALA A 88 0.75 0.74 4.49
CA ALA A 88 1.25 1.78 5.39
C ALA A 88 2.46 1.31 6.21
N ALA A 89 2.48 0.04 6.64
CA ALA A 89 3.62 -0.57 7.32
C ALA A 89 4.81 -0.71 6.36
N SER A 90 4.57 -1.10 5.11
CA SER A 90 5.60 -1.11 4.06
C SER A 90 6.19 0.28 3.82
N ALA A 91 5.37 1.34 3.76
CA ALA A 91 5.84 2.72 3.62
C ALA A 91 6.80 3.11 4.77
N ARG A 92 6.42 2.79 6.01
CA ARG A 92 7.28 3.04 7.19
C ARG A 92 8.59 2.26 7.11
N MET A 93 8.56 1.00 6.70
CA MET A 93 9.76 0.16 6.57
C MET A 93 10.68 0.63 5.45
N LEU A 94 10.13 1.02 4.30
CA LEU A 94 10.89 1.58 3.18
C LEU A 94 11.49 2.95 3.53
N TYR A 95 10.76 3.79 4.27
CA TYR A 95 11.30 5.04 4.78
C TYR A 95 12.50 4.82 5.71
N ARG A 96 12.41 3.88 6.65
CA ARG A 96 13.51 3.50 7.55
C ARG A 96 14.71 2.95 6.78
N LEU A 97 14.47 2.08 5.78
CA LEU A 97 15.52 1.58 4.90
C LEU A 97 16.25 2.72 4.18
N ALA A 98 15.50 3.72 3.71
CA ALA A 98 16.06 4.88 3.02
C ALA A 98 16.87 5.83 3.93
N GLN A 99 16.76 5.70 5.26
CA GLN A 99 17.59 6.48 6.21
C GLN A 99 18.95 5.82 6.50
N GLN A 100 19.20 4.60 6.04
CA GLN A 100 20.48 3.92 6.26
C GLN A 100 21.60 4.60 5.45
N GLU A 101 22.81 4.67 6.01
CA GLU A 101 23.99 5.23 5.32
C GLU A 101 24.29 4.52 3.99
N ARG A 102 24.04 3.21 3.95
CA ARG A 102 24.22 2.37 2.75
C ARG A 102 22.97 1.55 2.52
N PHE A 103 22.44 1.62 1.31
CA PHE A 103 21.34 0.76 0.88
C PHE A 103 21.76 -0.71 0.91
N SER A 104 20.92 -1.55 1.52
CA SER A 104 21.02 -3.00 1.48
C SER A 104 19.73 -3.59 0.91
N PRO A 105 19.79 -4.58 -0.01
CA PRO A 105 18.60 -5.25 -0.52
C PRO A 105 17.81 -5.95 0.57
N VAL A 106 16.48 -5.87 0.51
CA VAL A 106 15.59 -6.45 1.54
C VAL A 106 14.36 -7.09 0.92
N LYS A 107 13.77 -8.04 1.67
CA LYS A 107 12.50 -8.70 1.35
C LYS A 107 11.67 -8.72 2.62
N TYR A 108 10.59 -7.95 2.70
CA TYR A 108 9.73 -7.88 3.87
C TYR A 108 8.35 -8.48 3.63
N PHE A 109 7.71 -8.98 4.69
CA PHE A 109 6.31 -9.39 4.64
C PHE A 109 5.56 -9.01 5.91
N SER A 110 4.24 -8.96 5.86
CA SER A 110 3.37 -8.81 7.03
C SER A 110 2.03 -9.51 6.80
N ILE A 111 1.44 -10.01 7.88
CA ILE A 111 0.07 -10.50 7.92
C ILE A 111 -0.60 -9.82 9.09
N ASP A 112 -1.55 -8.93 8.83
CA ASP A 112 -2.19 -8.19 9.92
C ASP A 112 -3.57 -7.68 9.55
N ARG A 113 -4.33 -7.28 10.58
CA ARG A 113 -5.66 -6.74 10.45
C ARG A 113 -5.66 -5.34 9.85
N VAL A 114 -6.67 -5.08 9.03
CA VAL A 114 -6.98 -3.80 8.40
C VAL A 114 -8.47 -3.53 8.51
N PHE A 115 -8.86 -2.26 8.42
CA PHE A 115 -10.23 -1.80 8.68
C PHE A 115 -10.73 -0.99 7.50
N ARG A 116 -11.93 -1.27 7.02
CA ARG A 116 -12.57 -0.51 5.92
C ARG A 116 -14.02 -0.25 6.26
N ASN A 117 -14.47 0.98 6.05
CA ASN A 117 -15.85 1.38 6.31
C ASN A 117 -16.78 0.99 5.16
N GLU A 118 -16.63 -0.23 4.63
CA GLU A 118 -17.48 -0.71 3.55
C GLU A 118 -18.86 -1.11 4.11
N SER A 119 -19.91 -1.00 3.29
CA SER A 119 -21.24 -1.46 3.68
C SER A 119 -21.18 -2.95 4.02
N LEU A 120 -21.51 -3.29 5.27
CA LEU A 120 -21.51 -4.69 5.73
C LEU A 120 -22.48 -5.51 4.88
N ASP A 121 -21.93 -6.49 4.17
CA ASP A 121 -22.70 -7.53 3.51
C ASP A 121 -22.13 -8.91 3.84
N ALA A 122 -22.74 -9.97 3.29
CA ALA A 122 -22.34 -11.34 3.59
C ALA A 122 -20.89 -11.67 3.18
N THR A 123 -20.24 -10.81 2.40
CA THR A 123 -18.90 -10.98 1.81
C THR A 123 -17.91 -9.89 2.21
N HIS A 124 -18.37 -8.74 2.70
CA HIS A 124 -17.54 -7.60 3.09
C HIS A 124 -17.63 -7.35 4.59
N LEU A 125 -16.55 -7.71 5.30
CA LEU A 125 -16.38 -7.44 6.72
C LEU A 125 -15.69 -6.09 6.91
N ALA A 126 -16.09 -5.34 7.95
CA ALA A 126 -15.46 -4.08 8.32
C ALA A 126 -13.98 -4.23 8.73
N GLU A 127 -13.57 -5.45 9.11
CA GLU A 127 -12.18 -5.81 9.38
C GLU A 127 -11.83 -7.16 8.76
N PHE A 128 -10.62 -7.29 8.22
CA PHE A 128 -10.08 -8.54 7.69
C PHE A 128 -8.55 -8.53 7.78
N HIS A 129 -7.92 -9.68 7.54
CA HIS A 129 -6.46 -9.79 7.55
C HIS A 129 -5.91 -9.64 6.13
N GLN A 130 -4.94 -8.74 5.96
CA GLN A 130 -4.22 -8.54 4.70
C GLN A 130 -2.82 -9.13 4.80
N VAL A 131 -2.44 -9.93 3.81
CA VAL A 131 -1.08 -10.43 3.60
C VAL A 131 -0.39 -9.53 2.59
N GLU A 132 0.79 -9.01 2.92
CA GLU A 132 1.59 -8.20 2.02
C GLU A 132 3.05 -8.64 2.00
N GLY A 133 3.70 -8.54 0.85
CA GLY A 133 5.14 -8.75 0.67
C GLY A 133 5.74 -7.67 -0.21
N VAL A 134 6.91 -7.16 0.18
CA VAL A 134 7.66 -6.14 -0.55
C VAL A 134 9.11 -6.59 -0.74
N VAL A 135 9.66 -6.36 -1.93
CA VAL A 135 11.07 -6.60 -2.24
C VAL A 135 11.67 -5.30 -2.75
N ALA A 136 12.76 -4.86 -2.11
CA ALA A 136 13.49 -3.66 -2.50
C ALA A 136 14.93 -4.05 -2.84
N ASP A 137 15.30 -3.86 -4.11
CA ASP A 137 16.62 -4.12 -4.65
C ASP A 137 16.84 -3.24 -5.90
N ARG A 138 18.06 -3.22 -6.42
CA ARG A 138 18.43 -2.48 -7.63
C ARG A 138 18.06 -3.28 -8.88
N GLY A 139 17.51 -2.61 -9.88
CA GLY A 139 17.23 -3.23 -11.19
C GLY A 139 16.10 -4.26 -11.16
N LEU A 140 15.17 -4.15 -10.21
CA LEU A 140 13.97 -4.97 -10.23
C LEU A 140 13.09 -4.62 -11.44
N THR A 141 12.49 -5.64 -12.03
CA THR A 141 11.67 -5.53 -13.24
C THR A 141 10.31 -6.17 -12.98
N LEU A 142 9.35 -5.93 -13.88
CA LEU A 142 8.06 -6.59 -13.83
C LEU A 142 8.16 -8.12 -13.87
N GLY A 143 9.15 -8.65 -14.61
CA GLY A 143 9.43 -10.08 -14.66
C GLY A 143 9.87 -10.66 -13.30
N HIS A 144 10.64 -9.90 -12.52
CA HIS A 144 11.00 -10.31 -11.15
C HIS A 144 9.77 -10.41 -10.25
N LEU A 145 8.85 -9.43 -10.32
CA LEU A 145 7.58 -9.46 -9.58
C LEU A 145 6.74 -10.69 -9.96
N MET A 146 6.54 -10.94 -11.25
CA MET A 146 5.82 -12.11 -11.74
C MET A 146 6.46 -13.42 -11.30
N GLY A 147 7.80 -13.49 -11.30
CA GLY A 147 8.55 -14.65 -10.82
C GLY A 147 8.34 -14.91 -9.33
N ILE A 148 8.39 -13.88 -8.49
CA ILE A 148 8.13 -13.98 -7.05
C ILE A 148 6.69 -14.45 -6.80
N LEU A 149 5.70 -13.86 -7.49
CA LEU A 149 4.29 -14.26 -7.36
C LEU A 149 4.07 -15.72 -7.77
N ARG A 150 4.67 -16.17 -8.88
CA ARG A 150 4.65 -17.58 -9.30
C ARG A 150 5.21 -18.51 -8.23
N GLN A 151 6.33 -18.16 -7.62
CA GLN A 151 6.94 -18.96 -6.56
C GLN A 151 6.09 -18.99 -5.29
N PHE A 152 5.51 -17.85 -4.91
CA PHE A 152 4.61 -17.74 -3.77
C PHE A 152 3.37 -18.62 -3.93
N PHE A 153 2.61 -18.45 -5.02
CA PHE A 153 1.39 -19.21 -5.27
C PHE A 153 1.65 -20.70 -5.52
N THR A 154 2.75 -21.07 -6.17
CA THR A 154 3.15 -22.49 -6.31
C THR A 154 3.30 -23.17 -4.95
N LYS A 155 3.87 -22.48 -3.95
CA LYS A 155 4.00 -23.01 -2.58
C LYS A 155 2.65 -23.16 -1.85
N LEU A 156 1.62 -22.46 -2.33
CA LEU A 156 0.23 -22.61 -1.86
C LEU A 156 -0.57 -23.65 -2.69
N GLY A 157 0.08 -24.35 -3.63
CA GLY A 157 -0.57 -25.31 -4.53
C GLY A 157 -1.30 -24.68 -5.72
N ILE A 158 -1.10 -23.39 -5.98
CA ILE A 158 -1.74 -22.65 -7.07
C ILE A 158 -0.74 -22.46 -8.21
N THR A 159 -0.96 -23.14 -9.35
CA THR A 159 0.00 -23.18 -10.47
C THR A 159 -0.50 -22.50 -11.74
N GLN A 160 -1.83 -22.46 -11.95
CA GLN A 160 -2.44 -21.84 -13.13
C GLN A 160 -2.59 -20.33 -12.94
N LEU A 161 -1.54 -19.56 -13.20
CA LEU A 161 -1.57 -18.09 -13.01
C LEU A 161 -1.69 -17.31 -14.32
N ARG A 162 -2.51 -16.25 -14.29
CA ARG A 162 -2.56 -15.18 -15.29
C ARG A 162 -2.38 -13.83 -14.62
N PHE A 163 -1.78 -12.90 -15.36
CA PHE A 163 -1.55 -11.53 -14.90
C PHE A 163 -2.34 -10.58 -15.78
N LYS A 164 -3.07 -9.65 -15.17
CA LYS A 164 -3.89 -8.65 -15.86
C LYS A 164 -3.41 -7.26 -15.43
N PRO A 165 -3.15 -6.32 -16.37
CA PRO A 165 -2.85 -4.94 -16.01
C PRO A 165 -3.94 -4.34 -15.13
N ALA A 166 -3.54 -3.60 -14.12
CA ALA A 166 -4.43 -2.96 -13.15
C ALA A 166 -3.97 -1.53 -12.88
N TYR A 167 -4.70 -0.84 -11.99
CA TYR A 167 -4.34 0.48 -11.51
C TYR A 167 -4.34 0.49 -9.99
N ASN A 168 -3.21 0.86 -9.39
CA ASN A 168 -3.17 1.32 -8.00
C ASN A 168 -2.48 2.69 -7.98
N PRO A 169 -2.95 3.65 -7.15
CA PRO A 169 -2.37 4.99 -7.09
C PRO A 169 -0.87 5.01 -6.80
N TYR A 170 -0.40 4.04 -6.02
CA TYR A 170 0.97 3.95 -5.51
C TYR A 170 1.89 3.01 -6.30
N THR A 171 1.42 2.36 -7.37
CA THR A 171 2.25 1.50 -8.21
C THR A 171 2.17 1.80 -9.71
N GLU A 172 3.31 1.74 -10.39
CA GLU A 172 3.41 1.84 -11.84
C GLU A 172 4.65 1.05 -12.32
N PRO A 173 4.48 -0.07 -13.06
CA PRO A 173 3.23 -0.74 -13.44
C PRO A 173 2.52 -1.49 -12.29
N SER A 174 1.23 -1.78 -12.47
CA SER A 174 0.39 -2.58 -11.56
C SER A 174 -0.22 -3.80 -12.25
N MET A 175 -0.42 -4.89 -11.53
CA MET A 175 -1.10 -6.09 -12.05
C MET A 175 -1.94 -6.81 -10.98
N GLU A 176 -3.09 -7.30 -11.41
CA GLU A 176 -3.88 -8.32 -10.72
C GLU A 176 -3.37 -9.71 -11.11
N VAL A 177 -3.48 -10.66 -10.18
CA VAL A 177 -3.13 -12.07 -10.36
C VAL A 177 -4.40 -12.90 -10.32
N PHE A 178 -4.61 -13.72 -11.34
CA PHE A 178 -5.76 -14.61 -11.46
C PHE A 178 -5.31 -16.07 -11.43
N SER A 179 -6.13 -16.93 -10.83
CA SER A 179 -6.00 -18.39 -10.92
C SER A 179 -7.27 -19.03 -11.47
N TYR A 180 -7.14 -20.13 -12.21
CA TYR A 180 -8.31 -20.94 -12.58
C TYR A 180 -8.79 -21.73 -11.37
N HIS A 181 -10.09 -21.66 -11.06
CA HIS A 181 -10.71 -22.40 -9.96
C HIS A 181 -11.54 -23.56 -10.52
N GLU A 182 -11.05 -24.80 -10.35
CA GLU A 182 -11.66 -26.01 -10.94
C GLU A 182 -13.15 -26.17 -10.58
N GLY A 183 -13.52 -25.94 -9.32
CA GLY A 183 -14.92 -26.06 -8.87
C GLY A 183 -15.87 -25.01 -9.45
N LEU A 184 -15.36 -23.83 -9.81
CA LEU A 184 -16.17 -22.72 -10.35
C LEU A 184 -16.04 -22.60 -11.88
N LYS A 185 -15.13 -23.39 -12.47
CA LYS A 185 -14.80 -23.40 -13.90
C LYS A 185 -14.51 -22.02 -14.50
N LYS A 186 -13.93 -21.11 -13.71
CA LYS A 186 -13.62 -19.73 -14.11
C LYS A 186 -12.30 -19.25 -13.52
N TRP A 187 -11.75 -18.19 -14.12
CA TRP A 187 -10.63 -17.44 -13.55
C TRP A 187 -11.14 -16.57 -12.40
N VAL A 188 -10.50 -16.68 -11.25
CA VAL A 188 -10.78 -15.90 -10.04
C VAL A 188 -9.55 -15.08 -9.68
N GLU A 189 -9.76 -13.86 -9.19
CA GLU A 189 -8.67 -13.03 -8.67
C GLU A 189 -8.15 -13.66 -7.37
N VAL A 190 -6.83 -13.73 -7.24
CA VAL A 190 -6.15 -14.31 -6.06
C VAL A 190 -5.14 -13.35 -5.43
N GLY A 191 -4.92 -12.17 -6.02
CA GLY A 191 -4.08 -11.14 -5.44
C GLY A 191 -3.89 -9.93 -6.36
N ASN A 192 -3.42 -8.84 -5.76
CA ASN A 192 -3.05 -7.60 -6.45
C ASN A 192 -1.57 -7.28 -6.17
N SER A 193 -0.89 -6.60 -7.09
CA SER A 193 0.52 -6.28 -6.98
C SER A 193 0.95 -5.11 -7.89
N GLY A 194 2.16 -4.61 -7.69
CA GLY A 194 2.76 -3.63 -8.59
C GLY A 194 4.18 -3.24 -8.16
N ILE A 195 4.76 -2.29 -8.90
CA ILE A 195 6.06 -1.69 -8.58
C ILE A 195 5.79 -0.29 -8.03
N PHE A 196 6.26 0.02 -6.81
CA PHE A 196 6.05 1.34 -6.22
C PHE A 196 6.55 2.47 -7.13
N ARG A 197 5.78 3.56 -7.20
CA ARG A 197 6.14 4.77 -7.94
C ARG A 197 7.42 5.41 -7.35
N PRO A 198 8.23 6.10 -8.18
CA PRO A 198 9.42 6.82 -7.72
C PRO A 198 9.09 8.10 -6.94
#